data_AF-Q5SKX4-F1
#
_entry.id   AF-Q5SKX4-F1
#
_cell.length_a   1.000
_cell.length_b   1.000
_cell.length_c   1.000
_cell.angle_alpha   90.00
_cell.angle_beta   90.00
_cell.angle_gamma   90.00
#
_symmetry.space_group_name_H-M   'P 1'
#
loop_
_entity.id
_entity.type
_entity.pdbx_description
1 polymer ?
#
loop_
_entity_poly.entity_id
_entity_poly.type
_entity_poly.pdbx_seq_one_letter_code
_entity_poly.pdbx_strand_id
1 'polypeptide(L)'
;MGGRGAGLGAILKAMDEARKELPTKEQVLEALKVVYDPEIPVNIVDLGLVYDVEVHENGVVDVTMTLTAIGCPAQDVVKADAEMAVMRLPGVQGVNVEFVWTPPWTPARMTEEGKRMMRMFGFNV
;
A
#
# COMPACT_ATOMS: atom_id res chain seq x y z
N MET A 1 -14.02 10.91 -50.18
CA MET A 1 -12.94 10.16 -49.52
C MET A 1 -12.04 11.18 -48.86
N GLY A 2 -11.62 11.15 -47.60
CA GLY A 2 -11.85 10.29 -46.44
C GLY A 2 -11.15 11.04 -45.29
N GLY A 3 -11.81 11.20 -44.14
CA GLY A 3 -11.29 12.09 -43.10
C GLY A 3 -11.93 11.79 -41.75
N ARG A 4 -11.77 10.55 -41.28
CA ARG A 4 -12.11 10.14 -39.90
C ARG A 4 -11.17 9.00 -39.48
N GLY A 5 -9.91 9.33 -39.21
CA GLY A 5 -8.90 8.37 -38.75
C GLY A 5 -8.12 8.77 -37.50
N ALA A 6 -8.22 10.02 -37.05
CA ALA A 6 -7.33 10.57 -36.01
C ALA A 6 -7.82 10.39 -34.56
N GLY A 7 -9.04 9.89 -34.32
CA GLY A 7 -9.66 9.89 -32.98
C GLY A 7 -9.25 8.71 -32.10
N LEU A 8 -9.42 7.48 -32.59
CA LEU A 8 -9.28 6.28 -31.75
C LEU A 8 -7.82 5.98 -31.38
N GLY A 9 -6.87 6.19 -32.31
CA GLY A 9 -5.45 5.96 -32.05
C GLY A 9 -4.85 6.93 -31.03
N ALA A 10 -5.27 8.20 -31.08
CA ALA A 10 -4.84 9.20 -30.10
C ALA A 10 -5.43 8.92 -28.71
N ILE A 11 -6.68 8.47 -28.63
CA ILE A 11 -7.34 8.09 -27.37
C ILE A 11 -6.66 6.85 -26.76
N LEU A 12 -6.40 5.81 -27.55
CA LEU A 12 -5.73 4.59 -27.06
C LEU A 12 -4.32 4.90 -26.52
N LYS A 13 -3.57 5.77 -27.22
CA LYS A 13 -2.25 6.19 -26.77
C LYS A 13 -2.31 7.02 -25.48
N ALA A 14 -3.23 7.98 -25.39
CA ALA A 14 -3.42 8.79 -24.18
C ALA A 14 -3.87 7.93 -22.98
N MET A 15 -4.71 6.93 -23.21
CA MET A 15 -5.11 5.98 -22.17
C MET A 15 -3.95 5.08 -21.72
N ASP A 16 -3.05 4.66 -22.61
CA ASP A 16 -1.84 3.91 -22.26
C ASP A 16 -0.82 4.78 -21.50
N GLU A 17 -0.64 6.04 -21.90
CA GLU A 17 0.24 7.01 -21.23
C GLU A 17 -0.27 7.38 -19.83
N ALA A 18 -1.59 7.60 -19.67
CA ALA A 18 -2.20 7.80 -18.35
C ALA A 18 -2.12 6.54 -17.48
N ARG A 19 -2.07 5.34 -18.08
CA ARG A 19 -1.84 4.08 -17.37
C ARG A 19 -0.38 3.84 -17.00
N LYS A 20 0.56 4.61 -17.58
CA LYS A 20 2.01 4.52 -17.34
C LYS A 20 2.50 5.45 -16.24
N GLU A 21 1.66 6.35 -15.73
CA GLU A 21 2.04 7.15 -14.58
C GLU A 21 2.11 6.22 -13.36
N LEU A 22 3.34 5.90 -12.96
CA LEU A 22 3.62 5.06 -11.80
C LEU A 22 3.21 5.80 -10.52
N PRO A 23 2.68 5.10 -9.51
CA PRO A 23 2.31 5.74 -8.28
C PRO A 23 3.56 6.21 -7.54
N THR A 24 3.47 7.33 -6.82
CA THR A 24 4.51 7.71 -5.87
C THR A 24 4.46 6.82 -4.63
N LYS A 25 5.56 6.78 -3.87
CA LYS A 25 5.61 6.09 -2.57
C LYS A 25 4.51 6.56 -1.63
N GLU A 26 4.21 7.87 -1.63
CA GLU A 26 3.16 8.47 -0.81
C GLU A 26 1.77 8.01 -1.23
N GLN A 27 1.52 7.85 -2.54
CA GLN A 27 0.25 7.33 -3.04
C GLN A 27 0.06 5.85 -2.66
N VAL A 28 1.13 5.05 -2.67
CA VAL A 28 1.09 3.67 -2.17
C VAL A 28 0.81 3.64 -0.66
N LEU A 29 1.50 4.46 0.13
CA LEU A 29 1.25 4.56 1.58
C LEU A 29 -0.19 5.00 1.86
N GLU A 30 -0.73 5.96 1.11
CA GLU A 30 -2.12 6.39 1.29
C GLU A 30 -3.11 5.27 0.93
N ALA A 31 -2.85 4.51 -0.14
CA ALA A 31 -3.67 3.36 -0.50
C ALA A 31 -3.65 2.28 0.59
N LEU A 32 -2.51 2.06 1.24
CA LEU A 32 -2.35 1.07 2.31
C LEU A 32 -3.09 1.45 3.61
N LYS A 33 -3.53 2.70 3.81
CA LYS A 33 -4.31 3.11 5.00
C LYS A 33 -5.70 2.47 5.10
N VAL A 34 -6.19 1.85 4.02
CA VAL A 34 -7.45 1.09 4.06
C VAL A 34 -7.28 -0.29 4.69
N VAL A 35 -6.04 -0.74 4.90
CA VAL A 35 -5.72 -2.06 5.46
C VAL A 35 -5.50 -1.91 6.96
N TYR A 36 -6.21 -2.70 7.75
CA TYR A 36 -6.18 -2.67 9.20
C TYR A 36 -5.56 -3.94 9.76
N ASP A 37 -4.89 -3.79 10.90
CA ASP A 37 -4.52 -4.95 11.72
C ASP A 37 -5.81 -5.56 12.31
N PRO A 38 -6.07 -6.88 12.17
CA PRO A 38 -7.29 -7.49 12.68
C PRO A 38 -7.43 -7.49 14.21
N GLU A 39 -6.32 -7.31 14.93
CA GLU A 39 -6.27 -7.33 16.39
C GLU A 39 -6.24 -5.90 16.97
N ILE A 40 -5.66 -4.94 16.25
CA ILE A 40 -5.54 -3.54 16.66
C ILE A 40 -6.33 -2.63 15.72
N PRO A 41 -7.29 -1.80 16.21
CA PRO A 41 -8.18 -0.99 15.39
C PRO A 41 -7.50 0.27 14.80
N VAL A 42 -6.34 0.11 14.18
CA VAL A 42 -5.54 1.13 13.51
C VAL A 42 -4.98 0.56 12.21
N ASN A 43 -4.89 1.39 11.16
CA ASN A 43 -4.35 0.93 9.89
C ASN A 43 -2.85 0.62 9.96
N ILE A 44 -2.38 -0.25 9.07
CA ILE A 44 -0.99 -0.75 9.07
C ILE A 44 0.06 0.36 8.87
N VAL A 45 -0.32 1.49 8.26
CA VAL A 45 0.58 2.63 8.03
C VAL A 45 0.74 3.45 9.32
N ASP A 46 -0.37 3.81 9.97
CA ASP A 46 -0.36 4.56 11.21
C ASP A 46 0.15 3.75 12.41
N LEU A 47 0.02 2.41 12.35
CA LEU A 47 0.72 1.52 13.27
C LEU A 47 2.23 1.49 13.04
N GLY A 48 2.72 1.94 11.89
CA GLY A 48 4.14 1.87 11.53
C GLY A 48 4.61 0.44 11.20
N LEU A 49 3.71 -0.38 10.61
CA LEU A 49 4.01 -1.74 10.17
C LEU A 49 4.64 -1.78 8.76
N VAL A 50 4.38 -0.76 7.92
CA VAL A 50 5.02 -0.60 6.62
C VAL A 50 6.41 0.01 6.80
N TYR A 51 7.45 -0.75 6.46
CA TYR A 51 8.84 -0.35 6.66
C TYR A 51 9.43 0.28 5.41
N ASP A 52 9.11 -0.28 4.24
CA ASP A 52 9.54 0.29 2.98
C ASP A 52 8.55 0.02 1.85
N VAL A 53 8.62 0.88 0.85
CA VAL A 53 7.89 0.78 -0.41
C VAL A 53 8.83 1.20 -1.52
N GLU A 54 9.01 0.32 -2.49
CA GLU A 54 9.77 0.56 -3.71
C GLU A 54 8.83 0.42 -4.92
N VAL A 55 8.80 1.43 -5.78
CA VAL A 55 8.01 1.42 -7.01
C VAL A 55 8.99 1.30 -8.19
N HIS A 56 8.95 0.16 -8.87
CA HIS A 56 9.84 -0.14 -9.98
C HIS A 56 9.34 0.45 -11.29
N GLU A 57 10.26 0.72 -12.22
CA GLU A 57 9.95 1.28 -13.55
C GLU A 57 9.00 0.40 -14.38
N ASN A 58 8.94 -0.90 -14.09
CA ASN A 58 8.05 -1.85 -14.76
C ASN A 58 6.64 -1.91 -14.14
N GLY A 59 6.34 -1.08 -13.13
CA GLY A 59 5.06 -1.07 -12.44
C GLY A 59 4.91 -2.12 -11.33
N VAL A 60 5.94 -2.87 -11.00
CA VAL A 60 5.93 -3.73 -9.81
C VAL A 60 6.17 -2.86 -8.56
N VAL A 61 5.39 -3.10 -7.52
CA VAL A 61 5.56 -2.43 -6.22
C VAL A 61 5.97 -3.46 -5.18
N ASP A 62 7.12 -3.27 -4.56
CA ASP A 62 7.57 -4.08 -3.44
C ASP A 62 7.25 -3.36 -2.14
N VAL A 63 6.57 -4.05 -1.23
CA VAL A 63 6.20 -3.55 0.09
C VAL A 63 6.88 -4.42 1.14
N THR A 64 7.81 -3.82 1.88
CA THR A 64 8.44 -4.45 3.04
C THR A 64 7.67 -4.04 4.29
N MET A 65 7.15 -5.02 5.03
CA MET A 65 6.39 -4.75 6.25
C MET A 65 6.65 -5.78 7.35
N THR A 66 6.07 -5.55 8.52
CA THR A 66 6.10 -6.48 9.65
C THR A 66 4.72 -6.59 10.27
N LEU A 67 4.57 -7.39 11.31
CA LEU A 67 3.36 -7.47 12.12
C LEU A 67 3.67 -7.26 13.60
N THR A 68 2.60 -7.05 14.37
CA THR A 68 2.64 -6.95 15.83
C THR A 68 2.94 -8.32 16.48
N ALA A 69 2.62 -9.42 15.79
CA ALA A 69 2.88 -10.80 16.21
C ALA A 69 3.27 -11.71 15.02
N ILE A 70 4.11 -12.72 15.28
CA ILE A 70 4.63 -13.66 14.26
C ILE A 70 3.67 -14.84 14.06
N GLY A 71 3.39 -15.22 12.80
CA GLY A 71 2.78 -16.51 12.46
C GLY A 71 1.27 -16.63 12.73
N CYS A 72 0.56 -15.51 12.86
CA CYS A 72 -0.89 -15.49 13.01
C CYS A 72 -1.58 -15.66 11.64
N PRO A 73 -2.74 -16.33 11.53
CA PRO A 73 -3.56 -16.37 10.30
C PRO A 73 -3.92 -14.98 9.75
N ALA A 74 -3.86 -13.94 10.60
CA ALA A 74 -4.00 -12.54 10.19
C ALA A 74 -2.98 -12.11 9.11
N GLN A 75 -1.79 -12.72 9.07
CA GLN A 75 -0.74 -12.36 8.11
C GLN A 75 -1.20 -12.51 6.65
N ASP A 76 -1.85 -13.63 6.33
CA ASP A 76 -2.30 -13.89 4.96
C ASP A 76 -3.42 -12.94 4.54
N VAL A 77 -4.28 -12.56 5.50
CA VAL A 77 -5.36 -11.58 5.27
C VAL A 77 -4.79 -10.18 5.02
N VAL A 78 -3.91 -9.71 5.91
CA VAL A 78 -3.26 -8.39 5.78
C VAL A 78 -2.44 -8.33 4.50
N LYS A 79 -1.76 -9.41 4.13
CA LYS A 79 -1.02 -9.52 2.87
C LYS A 79 -1.94 -9.33 1.68
N ALA A 80 -3.02 -10.10 1.60
CA ALA A 80 -3.96 -10.05 0.49
C ALA A 80 -4.63 -8.67 0.39
N ASP A 81 -5.00 -8.07 1.51
CA ASP A 81 -5.60 -6.74 1.56
C ASP A 81 -4.62 -5.65 1.10
N ALA A 82 -3.34 -5.73 1.51
CA ALA A 82 -2.29 -4.83 1.04
C ALA A 82 -2.04 -4.95 -0.47
N GLU A 83 -1.90 -6.17 -0.97
CA GLU A 83 -1.76 -6.43 -2.41
C GLU A 83 -2.95 -5.88 -3.19
N MET A 84 -4.19 -6.14 -2.75
CA MET A 84 -5.40 -5.63 -3.38
C MET A 84 -5.51 -4.10 -3.34
N ALA A 85 -5.12 -3.46 -2.23
CA ALA A 85 -5.16 -2.01 -2.10
C ALA A 85 -4.20 -1.33 -3.07
N VAL A 86 -2.95 -1.82 -3.16
CA VAL A 86 -1.92 -1.24 -4.02
C VAL A 86 -2.17 -1.55 -5.50
N MET A 87 -2.67 -2.75 -5.83
CA MET A 87 -2.95 -3.15 -7.21
C MET A 87 -4.04 -2.30 -7.90
N ARG A 88 -4.83 -1.54 -7.12
CA ARG A 88 -5.85 -0.61 -7.65
C ARG A 88 -5.26 0.72 -8.13
N LEU A 89 -4.00 1.02 -7.80
CA LEU A 89 -3.36 2.25 -8.24
C LEU A 89 -3.05 2.20 -9.74
N PRO A 90 -3.24 3.31 -10.48
CA PRO A 90 -2.76 3.41 -11.86
C PRO A 90 -1.26 3.12 -11.94
N GLY A 91 -0.80 2.53 -13.06
CA GLY A 91 0.61 2.18 -13.24
C GLY A 91 1.04 0.86 -12.62
N VAL A 92 0.33 0.33 -11.61
CA VAL A 92 0.72 -0.92 -10.94
C VAL A 92 0.41 -2.15 -11.81
N GLN A 93 1.44 -2.96 -12.04
CA GLN A 93 1.41 -4.21 -12.82
C GLN A 93 1.56 -5.46 -11.92
N GLY A 94 2.08 -5.29 -10.71
CA GLY A 94 2.21 -6.36 -9.72
C GLY A 94 2.58 -5.79 -8.35
N VAL A 95 2.30 -6.56 -7.30
CA VAL A 95 2.64 -6.18 -5.93
C VAL A 95 3.29 -7.38 -5.25
N ASN A 96 4.44 -7.17 -4.62
CA ASN A 96 5.07 -8.16 -3.76
C ASN A 96 5.07 -7.64 -2.33
N VAL A 97 4.44 -8.38 -1.42
CA VAL A 97 4.50 -8.09 0.01
C VAL A 97 5.43 -9.08 0.69
N GLU A 98 6.48 -8.53 1.30
CA GLU A 98 7.47 -9.26 2.10
C GLU A 98 7.33 -8.89 3.58
N PHE A 99 7.25 -9.93 4.42
CA PHE A 99 7.29 -9.76 5.87
C PHE A 99 8.71 -9.92 6.40
N VAL A 100 9.19 -8.89 7.08
CA VAL A 100 10.44 -8.89 7.83
C VAL A 100 10.15 -8.86 9.33
N TRP A 101 11.05 -9.46 10.11
CA TRP A 101 10.94 -9.53 11.58
C TRP A 101 12.08 -8.80 12.28
N THR A 102 13.00 -8.23 11.51
CA THR A 102 14.15 -7.48 11.99
C THR A 102 14.26 -6.18 11.19
N PRO A 103 14.30 -5.01 11.87
CA PRO A 103 14.11 -4.83 13.31
C PRO A 103 12.69 -5.22 13.76
N PRO A 104 12.47 -5.65 15.02
CA PRO A 104 11.13 -5.92 15.52
C PRO A 104 10.33 -4.62 15.62
N TRP A 105 9.01 -4.74 15.49
CA TRP A 105 8.11 -3.60 15.69
C TRP A 105 8.06 -3.18 17.16
N THR A 106 7.92 -1.88 17.40
CA THR A 106 7.62 -1.30 18.72
C THR A 106 6.64 -0.14 18.55
N PRO A 107 5.84 0.21 19.59
CA PRO A 107 4.91 1.34 19.54
C PRO A 107 5.57 2.69 19.20
N ALA A 108 6.88 2.82 19.37
CA ALA A 108 7.63 4.02 18.98
C ALA A 108 7.59 4.30 17.46
N ARG A 109 7.25 3.28 16.64
CA ARG A 109 7.07 3.41 15.19
C ARG A 109 5.72 3.97 14.77
N MET A 110 4.74 4.01 15.67
CA MET A 110 3.42 4.56 15.36
C MET A 110 3.52 6.03 14.97
N THR A 111 2.69 6.44 14.01
CA THR A 111 2.48 7.86 13.72
C THR A 111 1.77 8.54 14.91
N GLU A 112 1.81 9.87 14.97
CA GLU A 112 1.07 10.60 16.01
C GLU A 112 -0.45 10.36 15.92
N GLU A 113 -0.95 10.13 14.70
CA GLU A 113 -2.33 9.70 14.42
C GLU A 113 -2.62 8.32 15.02
N GLY A 114 -1.75 7.34 14.77
CA GLY A 114 -1.82 6.00 15.35
C GLY A 114 -1.84 6.03 16.88
N LYS A 115 -0.92 6.77 17.51
CA LYS A 115 -0.88 6.94 18.97
C LYS A 115 -2.13 7.63 19.50
N ARG A 116 -2.69 8.60 18.77
CA ARG A 116 -3.94 9.27 19.19
C ARG A 116 -5.10 8.29 19.19
N MET A 117 -5.27 7.49 18.15
CA MET A 117 -6.32 6.47 18.09
C MET A 117 -6.19 5.46 19.24
N MET A 118 -4.98 4.96 19.49
CA MET A 118 -4.73 4.04 20.61
C MET A 118 -5.09 4.66 21.97
N ARG A 119 -4.75 5.94 22.20
CA ARG A 119 -5.15 6.66 23.42
C ARG A 119 -6.66 6.82 23.56
N MET A 120 -7.40 6.99 22.45
CA MET A 120 -8.87 7.03 22.47
C MET A 120 -9.50 5.71 22.90
N PHE A 121 -8.83 4.58 22.62
CA PHE A 121 -9.24 3.24 23.08
C PHE A 121 -8.71 2.87 24.48
N GLY A 122 -8.05 3.80 25.17
CA GLY A 122 -7.60 3.62 26.56
C GLY A 122 -6.21 3.00 26.73
N PHE A 123 -5.41 2.89 25.65
CA PHE A 123 -4.03 2.45 25.73
C PHE A 123 -3.08 3.59 26.13
N ASN A 124 -2.05 3.28 26.91
CA ASN A 124 -1.00 4.23 27.28
C ASN A 124 0.22 4.05 26.36
N VAL A 125 0.22 4.79 25.24
CA VAL A 125 1.26 4.79 24.20
C VAL A 125 1.66 6.20 23.78
#